data_AF-A0A1I6YMU0-F1
#
_entry.id   AF-A0A1I6YMU0-F1
#
_cell.length_a   1.000
_cell.length_b   1.000
_cell.length_c   1.000
_cell.angle_alpha   90.00
_cell.angle_beta   90.00
_cell.angle_gamma   90.00
#
_symmetry.space_group_name_H-M   'P 1'
#
loop_
_entity.id
_entity.type
_entity.pdbx_description
1 polymer ?
#
loop_
_entity_poly.entity_id
_entity_poly.type
_entity_poly.pdbx_seq_one_letter_code
_entity_poly.pdbx_strand_id
1 'polypeptide(L)'
;MTGDGLRWAVTDGPDGTAAVELPGDDDAARLLEEQARGGFWCAREAGGCGGRLEVAYRPLPVFRHTGDAPCAFVRQEDAAGAAYDSLRYRRPLVAWLTAQGHTPRVERTPRRSGHPGLHVVVAGVGVLEVQLAPLSDTAWRERDDRLRRETPSVTWLYGPGADDAAATEAGVRGAALLLRRHDRGLLVGVRDADGATRWMRLGACRLTADGLEASGLAEARARHARRSSEREETARRAGQATRRGQRAGRAPRLPEPEPLPFPTVGHVPEAG
;
A
#
# COMPACT_ATOMS: atom_id res chain seq x y z
N MET A 1 9.67 34.63 7.21
CA MET A 1 8.21 34.88 7.16
C MET A 1 7.55 33.54 6.96
N THR A 2 7.27 32.85 8.06
CA THR A 2 6.61 31.54 8.08
C THR A 2 5.13 31.73 7.79
N GLY A 3 4.63 30.99 6.79
CA GLY A 3 3.21 30.93 6.44
C GLY A 3 2.38 30.56 7.66
N ASP A 4 1.23 31.20 7.78
CA ASP A 4 0.33 31.14 8.93
C ASP A 4 -1.09 30.79 8.40
N GLY A 5 -1.13 29.87 7.44
CA GLY A 5 -2.24 29.64 6.53
C GLY A 5 -2.33 28.20 6.02
N LEU A 6 -3.46 27.55 6.29
CA LEU A 6 -3.75 26.20 5.82
C LEU A 6 -4.15 26.19 4.35
N ARG A 7 -3.81 25.12 3.63
CA ARG A 7 -4.28 24.87 2.26
C ARG A 7 -5.52 23.96 2.20
N TRP A 8 -5.93 23.42 3.33
CA TRP A 8 -6.95 22.36 3.42
C TRP A 8 -8.06 22.73 4.38
N ALA A 9 -9.28 22.41 4.00
CA ALA A 9 -10.48 22.56 4.81
C ALA A 9 -11.54 21.51 4.43
N VAL A 10 -12.63 21.45 5.18
CA VAL A 10 -13.88 20.80 4.77
C VAL A 10 -14.99 21.83 4.58
N THR A 11 -15.99 21.50 3.76
CA THR A 11 -17.13 22.39 3.42
C THR A 11 -18.47 21.93 3.98
N ASP A 12 -18.50 20.82 4.72
CA ASP A 12 -19.69 20.18 5.28
C ASP A 12 -19.72 20.18 6.82
N GLY A 13 -19.04 21.14 7.45
CA GLY A 13 -19.01 21.33 8.91
C GLY A 13 -17.73 20.79 9.58
N PRO A 14 -17.57 21.01 10.91
CA PRO A 14 -16.33 20.69 11.64
C PRO A 14 -16.01 19.19 11.72
N ASP A 15 -17.03 18.34 11.64
CA ASP A 15 -16.91 16.87 11.60
C ASP A 15 -17.09 16.32 10.16
N GLY A 16 -17.03 17.23 9.18
CA GLY A 16 -17.24 16.96 7.78
C GLY A 16 -16.14 16.12 7.12
N THR A 17 -16.44 15.63 5.92
CA THR A 17 -15.51 14.83 5.10
C THR A 17 -15.33 15.37 3.68
N ALA A 18 -16.03 16.45 3.32
CA ALA A 18 -15.94 17.11 2.02
C ALA A 18 -14.66 17.97 1.94
N ALA A 19 -13.51 17.30 1.95
CA ALA A 19 -12.21 17.95 1.95
C ALA A 19 -11.94 18.68 0.63
N VAL A 20 -11.53 19.94 0.75
CA VAL A 20 -11.15 20.83 -0.34
C VAL A 20 -9.73 21.32 -0.15
N GLU A 21 -9.05 21.50 -1.28
CA GLU A 21 -7.77 22.20 -1.34
C GLU A 21 -8.06 23.61 -1.83
N LEU A 22 -7.52 24.62 -1.15
CA LEU A 22 -7.62 25.99 -1.63
C LEU A 22 -6.76 26.14 -2.89
N PRO A 23 -7.29 26.70 -3.99
CA PRO A 23 -6.49 26.99 -5.17
C PRO A 23 -5.33 27.95 -4.89
N GLY A 24 -4.32 27.92 -5.76
CA GLY A 24 -3.18 28.84 -5.68
C GLY A 24 -3.48 30.24 -6.23
N ASP A 25 -4.50 30.36 -7.06
CA ASP A 25 -4.92 31.61 -7.69
C ASP A 25 -6.17 32.21 -7.02
N ASP A 26 -6.25 33.54 -7.02
CA ASP A 26 -7.30 34.29 -6.33
C ASP A 26 -8.69 34.07 -6.93
N ASP A 27 -8.79 33.95 -8.27
CA ASP A 27 -10.06 33.80 -8.97
C ASP A 27 -10.72 32.44 -8.67
N ALA A 28 -9.95 31.34 -8.74
CA ALA A 28 -10.45 30.02 -8.38
C ALA A 28 -10.73 29.91 -6.87
N ALA A 29 -9.95 30.59 -6.02
CA ALA A 29 -10.21 30.65 -4.59
C ALA A 29 -11.54 31.38 -4.28
N ARG A 30 -11.84 32.50 -4.96
CA ARG A 30 -13.15 33.17 -4.86
C ARG A 30 -14.30 32.29 -5.34
N LEU A 31 -14.11 31.61 -6.47
CA LEU A 31 -15.11 30.67 -6.99
C LEU A 31 -15.38 29.54 -5.99
N LEU A 32 -14.35 29.01 -5.33
CA LEU A 32 -14.51 28.01 -4.28
C LEU A 32 -15.29 28.59 -3.08
N GLU A 33 -15.00 29.82 -2.66
CA GLU A 33 -15.72 30.53 -1.61
C GLU A 33 -17.22 30.68 -1.91
N GLU A 34 -17.56 31.10 -3.13
CA GLU A 34 -18.94 31.26 -3.59
C GLU A 34 -19.71 29.93 -3.61
N GLN A 35 -19.03 28.84 -3.95
CA GLN A 35 -19.61 27.49 -3.98
C GLN A 35 -19.81 26.92 -2.57
N ALA A 36 -18.91 27.23 -1.63
CA ALA A 36 -18.92 26.72 -0.27
C ALA A 36 -19.84 27.54 0.65
N ARG A 37 -21.15 27.58 0.36
CA ARG A 37 -22.16 28.39 1.10
C ARG A 37 -22.22 28.13 2.61
N GLY A 38 -21.74 26.99 3.09
CA GLY A 38 -21.64 26.67 4.51
C GLY A 38 -20.46 27.34 5.22
N GLY A 39 -19.42 27.74 4.47
CA GLY A 39 -18.12 28.13 4.97
C GLY A 39 -17.10 27.00 4.93
N PHE A 40 -15.98 27.23 5.61
CA PHE A 40 -14.87 26.29 5.69
C PHE A 40 -14.57 25.95 7.15
N TRP A 41 -14.12 24.73 7.40
CA TRP A 41 -13.76 24.29 8.75
C TRP A 41 -12.46 23.49 8.76
N CYS A 42 -11.75 23.62 9.87
CA CYS A 42 -10.61 22.79 10.20
C CYS A 42 -11.11 21.44 10.74
N ALA A 43 -11.15 20.40 9.90
CA ALA A 43 -11.83 19.15 10.18
C ALA A 43 -11.26 18.42 11.41
N ARG A 44 -12.10 18.11 12.40
CA ARG A 44 -11.73 17.20 13.51
C ARG A 44 -11.39 15.80 13.01
N GLU A 45 -12.06 15.40 11.92
CA GLU A 45 -11.78 14.12 11.29
C GLU A 45 -10.34 14.06 10.74
N ALA A 46 -9.73 15.17 10.33
CA ALA A 46 -8.31 15.20 9.98
C ALA A 46 -7.38 15.31 11.20
N GLY A 47 -7.90 15.50 12.43
CA GLY A 47 -7.11 15.84 13.62
C GLY A 47 -6.99 17.36 13.85
N GLY A 48 -7.79 18.15 13.15
CA GLY A 48 -7.93 19.59 13.35
C GLY A 48 -8.75 19.97 14.58
N CYS A 49 -8.94 21.27 14.79
CA CYS A 49 -9.61 21.79 15.99
C CYS A 49 -11.14 21.92 15.88
N GLY A 50 -11.71 21.79 14.68
CA GLY A 50 -13.13 22.06 14.40
C GLY A 50 -13.46 23.55 14.23
N GLY A 51 -12.46 24.44 14.26
CA GLY A 51 -12.66 25.88 14.11
C GLY A 51 -13.11 26.27 12.69
N ARG A 52 -13.87 27.36 12.59
CA ARG A 52 -14.24 27.96 11.31
C ARG A 52 -13.00 28.61 10.68
N LEU A 53 -12.93 28.51 9.36
CA LEU A 53 -11.87 29.07 8.54
C LEU A 53 -12.44 30.15 7.60
N GLU A 54 -11.63 31.16 7.33
CA GLU A 54 -11.85 32.17 6.29
C GLU A 54 -10.73 32.12 5.24
N VAL A 55 -10.99 32.56 4.01
CA VAL A 55 -9.94 32.71 3.01
C VAL A 55 -9.28 34.08 3.16
N ALA A 56 -7.96 34.07 3.32
CA ALA A 56 -7.13 35.26 3.28
C ALA A 56 -6.25 35.24 2.02
N TYR A 57 -6.20 36.37 1.30
CA TYR A 57 -5.55 36.48 0.00
C TYR A 57 -4.20 37.22 0.12
N ARG A 58 -3.08 36.59 0.57
CA ARG A 58 -1.72 37.20 0.53
C ARG A 58 -0.54 36.21 0.73
N PRO A 59 0.56 36.30 -0.05
CA PRO A 59 0.62 36.52 -1.50
C PRO A 59 0.02 35.36 -2.31
N LEU A 60 -0.41 34.28 -1.63
CA LEU A 60 -1.24 33.20 -2.15
C LEU A 60 -2.48 33.07 -1.25
N PRO A 61 -3.63 32.63 -1.76
CA PRO A 61 -4.79 32.31 -0.92
C PRO A 61 -4.44 31.27 0.14
N VAL A 62 -4.85 31.52 1.39
CA VAL A 62 -4.72 30.58 2.51
C VAL A 62 -5.97 30.57 3.37
N PHE A 63 -6.27 29.44 4.00
CA PHE A 63 -7.29 29.36 5.04
C PHE A 63 -6.71 29.80 6.38
N ARG A 64 -7.39 30.71 7.06
CA ARG A 64 -7.03 31.18 8.41
C ARG A 64 -8.14 30.88 9.39
N HIS A 65 -7.77 30.56 10.63
CA HIS A 65 -8.74 30.40 11.71
C HIS A 65 -9.31 31.76 12.11
N THR A 66 -10.63 31.84 12.26
CA THR A 66 -11.33 33.06 12.66
C THR A 66 -11.38 33.25 14.19
N GLY A 67 -10.66 32.45 14.96
CA GLY A 67 -10.66 32.51 16.43
C GLY A 67 -9.44 31.80 17.04
N ASP A 68 -9.26 31.98 18.34
CA ASP A 68 -8.02 31.66 19.05
C ASP A 68 -7.90 30.19 19.51
N ALA A 69 -8.68 29.28 18.91
CA ALA A 69 -8.64 27.87 19.29
C ALA A 69 -7.27 27.28 18.95
N PRO A 70 -6.55 26.67 19.93
CA PRO A 70 -5.27 26.06 19.65
C PRO A 70 -5.45 24.92 18.65
N CYS A 71 -4.72 25.00 17.54
CA CYS A 71 -4.79 24.03 16.46
C CYS A 71 -3.40 23.45 16.17
N ALA A 72 -3.30 22.12 16.11
CA ALA A 72 -2.05 21.44 15.78
C ALA A 72 -1.52 21.84 14.39
N PHE A 73 -2.42 22.09 13.43
CA PHE A 73 -2.03 22.42 12.06
C PHE A 73 -1.47 23.83 11.88
N VAL A 74 -1.70 24.76 12.81
CA VAL A 74 -1.06 26.10 12.76
C VAL A 74 0.47 25.99 12.91
N ARG A 75 0.96 24.96 13.61
CA ARG A 75 2.40 24.73 13.80
C ARG A 75 2.97 23.64 12.89
N GLN A 76 2.11 22.97 12.13
CA GLN A 76 2.43 21.79 11.33
C GLN A 76 1.62 21.81 10.01
N GLU A 77 1.75 22.89 9.25
CA GLU A 77 0.99 23.08 8.01
C GLU A 77 1.24 21.95 7.00
N ASP A 78 2.50 21.52 6.88
CA ASP A 78 2.91 20.41 6.01
C ASP A 78 2.21 19.08 6.38
N ALA A 79 1.88 18.88 7.65
CA ALA A 79 1.17 17.69 8.12
C ALA A 79 -0.32 17.72 7.79
N ALA A 80 -0.90 18.91 7.54
CA ALA A 80 -2.31 19.05 7.23
C ALA A 80 -2.65 18.36 5.91
N GLY A 81 -1.83 18.49 4.86
CA GLY A 81 -2.12 17.84 3.57
C GLY A 81 -2.29 16.33 3.67
N ALA A 82 -1.34 15.66 4.32
CA ALA A 82 -1.40 14.22 4.55
C ALA A 82 -2.58 13.81 5.44
N ALA A 83 -2.94 14.62 6.42
CA ALA A 83 -4.08 14.36 7.28
C ALA A 83 -5.43 14.42 6.52
N TYR A 84 -5.58 15.40 5.63
CA TYR A 84 -6.79 15.59 4.82
C TYR A 84 -6.88 14.62 3.64
N ASP A 85 -5.78 14.04 3.16
CA ASP A 85 -5.81 13.09 2.05
C ASP A 85 -6.77 11.93 2.31
N SER A 86 -6.79 11.38 3.52
CA SER A 86 -7.73 10.32 3.89
C SER A 86 -9.21 10.69 3.64
N LEU A 87 -9.60 11.93 3.95
CA LEU A 87 -10.96 12.44 3.75
C LEU A 87 -11.30 12.53 2.26
N ARG A 88 -10.33 12.92 1.44
CA ARG A 88 -10.47 13.05 -0.01
C ARG A 88 -10.76 11.72 -0.71
N TYR A 89 -10.22 10.62 -0.21
CA TYR A 89 -10.50 9.28 -0.74
C TYR A 89 -11.76 8.66 -0.11
N ARG A 90 -12.05 8.98 1.16
CA ARG A 90 -13.16 8.39 1.93
C ARG A 90 -14.50 8.57 1.24
N ARG A 91 -14.90 9.80 0.94
CA ARG A 91 -16.22 10.10 0.38
C ARG A 91 -16.49 9.40 -0.97
N PRO A 92 -15.61 9.52 -1.99
CA PRO A 92 -15.83 8.82 -3.27
C PRO A 92 -15.78 7.29 -3.15
N LEU A 93 -14.95 6.73 -2.26
CA LEU A 93 -14.93 5.28 -2.02
C LEU A 93 -16.22 4.78 -1.37
N VAL A 94 -16.69 5.45 -0.32
CA VAL A 94 -17.95 5.13 0.35
C VAL A 94 -19.11 5.23 -0.64
N ALA A 95 -19.17 6.31 -1.42
CA ALA A 95 -20.21 6.48 -2.43
C ALA A 95 -20.19 5.35 -3.49
N TRP A 96 -19.02 4.96 -3.98
CA TRP A 96 -18.86 3.85 -4.94
C TRP A 96 -19.30 2.50 -4.35
N LEU A 97 -18.98 2.23 -3.07
CA LEU A 97 -19.40 1.02 -2.39
C LEU A 97 -20.92 0.99 -2.17
N THR A 98 -21.49 2.09 -1.69
CA THR A 98 -22.94 2.23 -1.49
C THR A 98 -23.71 2.10 -2.81
N ALA A 99 -23.19 2.64 -3.92
CA ALA A 99 -23.83 2.49 -5.24
C ALA A 99 -23.88 1.03 -5.73
N GLN A 100 -23.05 0.14 -5.17
CA GLN A 100 -23.07 -1.30 -5.44
C GLN A 100 -23.96 -2.09 -4.47
N GLY A 101 -24.67 -1.40 -3.55
CA GLY A 101 -25.52 -2.04 -2.54
C GLY A 101 -24.79 -2.45 -1.26
N HIS A 102 -23.52 -2.06 -1.09
CA HIS A 102 -22.75 -2.37 0.11
C HIS A 102 -23.03 -1.36 1.24
N THR A 103 -22.85 -1.81 2.48
CA THR A 103 -22.89 -0.94 3.68
C THR A 103 -21.47 -0.78 4.25
N PRO A 104 -20.64 0.11 3.70
CA PRO A 104 -19.26 0.27 4.12
C PRO A 104 -19.16 0.97 5.48
N ARG A 105 -18.30 0.46 6.37
CA ARG A 105 -17.89 1.13 7.60
C ARG A 105 -16.43 1.54 7.49
N VAL A 106 -16.17 2.83 7.64
CA VAL A 106 -14.80 3.36 7.66
C VAL A 106 -14.31 3.35 9.10
N GLU A 107 -13.27 2.57 9.37
CA GLU A 107 -12.61 2.55 10.67
C GLU A 107 -11.30 3.31 10.59
N ARG A 108 -11.06 4.13 11.62
CA ARG A 108 -9.75 4.75 11.80
C ARG A 108 -8.86 3.69 12.40
N THR A 109 -7.87 3.20 11.66
CA THR A 109 -6.81 2.40 12.28
C THR A 109 -5.89 3.37 13.03
N PRO A 110 -5.83 3.37 14.37
CA PRO A 110 -4.84 4.16 15.09
C PRO A 110 -3.44 3.70 14.65
N ARG A 111 -2.65 4.59 14.04
CA ARG A 111 -1.25 4.33 13.70
C ARG A 111 -0.33 5.04 14.69
N ARG A 112 0.66 4.31 15.20
CA ARG A 112 1.84 4.88 15.90
C ARG A 112 2.73 5.73 14.97
N SER A 113 2.59 5.61 13.65
CA SER A 113 3.44 6.27 12.64
C SER A 113 2.76 7.39 11.82
N GLY A 114 1.67 7.96 12.34
CA GLY A 114 1.28 9.33 12.03
C GLY A 114 0.58 9.64 10.70
N HIS A 115 0.39 8.70 9.77
CA HIS A 115 -0.31 8.99 8.50
C HIS A 115 -1.55 8.11 8.30
N PRO A 116 -2.75 8.71 8.16
CA PRO A 116 -4.00 7.96 8.05
C PRO A 116 -4.14 7.33 6.65
N GLY A 117 -4.04 6.01 6.58
CA GLY A 117 -4.73 5.24 5.53
C GLY A 117 -6.24 5.16 5.84
N LEU A 118 -7.00 4.49 4.99
CA LEU A 118 -8.41 4.14 5.27
C LEU A 118 -8.53 2.63 5.42
N HIS A 119 -9.11 2.18 6.53
CA HIS A 119 -9.56 0.80 6.68
C HIS A 119 -11.07 0.79 6.48
N VAL A 120 -11.55 0.16 5.41
CA VAL A 120 -12.98 0.11 5.10
C VAL A 120 -13.46 -1.33 5.21
N VAL A 121 -14.30 -1.59 6.20
CA VAL A 121 -14.96 -2.88 6.40
C VAL A 121 -16.24 -2.91 5.57
N VAL A 122 -16.41 -3.97 4.78
CA VAL A 122 -17.62 -4.21 3.99
C VAL A 122 -18.24 -5.52 4.45
N ALA A 123 -19.37 -5.42 5.16
CA ALA A 123 -20.03 -6.57 5.78
C ALA A 123 -20.35 -7.67 4.74
N GLY A 124 -20.00 -8.92 5.07
CA GLY A 124 -20.22 -10.07 4.20
C GLY A 124 -19.28 -10.16 2.99
N VAL A 125 -18.36 -9.22 2.81
CA VAL A 125 -17.44 -9.17 1.66
C VAL A 125 -15.98 -9.24 2.09
N GLY A 126 -15.56 -8.35 2.98
CA GLY A 126 -14.16 -8.28 3.42
C GLY A 126 -13.72 -6.88 3.80
N VAL A 127 -12.43 -6.62 3.66
CA VAL A 127 -11.82 -5.33 3.98
C VAL A 127 -11.12 -4.74 2.76
N LEU A 128 -11.31 -3.44 2.58
CA LEU A 128 -10.57 -2.60 1.66
C LEU A 128 -9.58 -1.73 2.46
N GLU A 129 -8.28 -1.98 2.26
CA GLU A 129 -7.21 -1.21 2.87
C GLU A 129 -6.65 -0.18 1.90
N VAL A 130 -6.84 1.10 2.21
CA VAL A 130 -6.30 2.20 1.42
C VAL A 130 -5.02 2.70 2.07
N GLN A 131 -3.89 2.36 1.47
CA GLN A 131 -2.58 2.77 1.93
C GLN A 131 -2.16 4.05 1.23
N LEU A 132 -2.22 5.20 1.92
CA LEU A 132 -1.85 6.51 1.35
C LEU A 132 -0.41 6.92 1.64
N ALA A 133 0.17 6.37 2.71
CA ALA A 133 1.52 6.69 3.16
C ALA A 133 2.50 5.56 2.83
N PRO A 134 3.81 5.84 2.85
CA PRO A 134 4.82 4.80 2.71
C PRO A 134 4.68 3.73 3.79
N LEU A 135 4.96 2.49 3.41
CA LEU A 135 5.06 1.36 4.32
C LEU A 135 6.22 0.50 3.83
N SER A 136 7.12 0.11 4.74
CA SER A 136 8.20 -0.82 4.38
C SER A 136 7.61 -2.18 3.99
N ASP A 137 8.34 -2.94 3.17
CA ASP A 137 7.94 -4.29 2.76
C ASP A 137 7.57 -5.17 3.96
N THR A 138 8.43 -5.22 4.99
CA THR A 138 8.17 -6.00 6.21
C THR A 138 6.89 -5.55 6.93
N ALA A 139 6.70 -4.24 7.12
CA ALA A 139 5.52 -3.73 7.81
C ALA A 139 4.23 -3.93 7.00
N TRP A 140 4.35 -3.93 5.66
CA TRP A 140 3.26 -4.28 4.75
C TRP A 140 2.87 -5.75 4.89
N ARG A 141 3.83 -6.68 4.80
CA ARG A 141 3.58 -8.13 4.95
C ARG A 141 2.96 -8.46 6.30
N GLU A 142 3.52 -7.95 7.39
CA GLU A 142 2.99 -8.17 8.74
C GLU A 142 1.55 -7.68 8.88
N ARG A 143 1.21 -6.55 8.26
CA ARG A 143 -0.16 -6.01 8.28
C ARG A 143 -1.10 -6.84 7.42
N ASP A 144 -0.69 -7.20 6.21
CA ASP A 144 -1.49 -8.03 5.31
C ASP A 144 -1.75 -9.42 5.92
N ASP A 145 -0.72 -10.08 6.46
CA ASP A 145 -0.85 -11.38 7.12
C ASP A 145 -1.80 -11.32 8.31
N ARG A 146 -1.73 -10.24 9.11
CA ARG A 146 -2.67 -10.04 10.22
C ARG A 146 -4.11 -9.90 9.73
N LEU A 147 -4.35 -9.04 8.75
CA LEU A 147 -5.70 -8.80 8.22
C LEU A 147 -6.27 -10.08 7.58
N ARG A 148 -5.47 -10.85 6.84
CA ARG A 148 -5.93 -12.10 6.22
C ARG A 148 -6.24 -13.22 7.22
N ARG A 149 -5.71 -13.15 8.45
CA ARG A 149 -6.13 -14.05 9.53
C ARG A 149 -7.47 -13.66 10.13
N GLU A 150 -7.82 -12.38 10.06
CA GLU A 150 -9.00 -11.81 10.71
C GLU A 150 -10.20 -11.71 9.75
N THR A 151 -9.95 -11.67 8.44
CA THR A 151 -10.98 -11.45 7.43
C THR A 151 -10.85 -12.43 6.26
N PRO A 152 -11.97 -12.82 5.63
CA PRO A 152 -11.95 -13.76 4.51
C PRO A 152 -11.32 -13.18 3.25
N SER A 153 -11.36 -11.85 3.08
CA SER A 153 -10.87 -11.16 1.90
C SER A 153 -10.28 -9.80 2.25
N VAL A 154 -9.07 -9.55 1.78
CA VAL A 154 -8.33 -8.29 1.94
C VAL A 154 -7.94 -7.79 0.56
N THR A 155 -8.47 -6.62 0.21
CA THR A 155 -8.09 -5.88 -1.01
C THR A 155 -7.32 -4.63 -0.61
N TRP A 156 -6.11 -4.49 -1.13
CA TRP A 156 -5.32 -3.27 -0.96
C TRP A 156 -5.53 -2.30 -2.11
N LEU A 157 -5.56 -1.01 -1.80
CA LEU A 157 -5.55 0.11 -2.73
C LEU A 157 -4.40 1.06 -2.34
N TYR A 158 -3.42 1.21 -3.24
CA TYR A 158 -2.23 2.02 -2.96
C TYR A 158 -2.35 3.42 -3.53
N GLY A 159 -2.35 4.41 -2.65
CA GLY A 159 -2.23 5.81 -3.02
C GLY A 159 -0.83 6.19 -3.51
N PRO A 160 -0.63 7.44 -3.96
CA PRO A 160 0.65 7.91 -4.51
C PRO A 160 1.84 7.75 -3.57
N GLY A 161 1.63 7.87 -2.26
CA GLY A 161 2.70 7.70 -1.27
C GLY A 161 3.06 6.24 -0.96
N ALA A 162 2.42 5.25 -1.59
CA ALA A 162 2.57 3.83 -1.29
C ALA A 162 3.05 2.99 -2.48
N ASP A 163 3.78 3.61 -3.43
CA ASP A 163 4.23 2.94 -4.65
C ASP A 163 5.15 1.74 -4.37
N ASP A 164 6.06 1.86 -3.39
CA ASP A 164 6.96 0.76 -3.01
C ASP A 164 6.17 -0.48 -2.53
N ALA A 165 5.17 -0.27 -1.68
CA ALA A 165 4.30 -1.35 -1.21
C ALA A 165 3.47 -1.96 -2.36
N ALA A 166 3.03 -1.12 -3.31
CA ALA A 166 2.36 -1.60 -4.52
C ALA A 166 3.30 -2.42 -5.41
N ALA A 167 4.55 -2.00 -5.58
CA ALA A 167 5.56 -2.71 -6.33
C ALA A 167 5.86 -4.07 -5.69
N THR A 168 6.01 -4.10 -4.37
CA THR A 168 6.14 -5.34 -3.58
C THR A 168 4.94 -6.27 -3.80
N GLU A 169 3.70 -5.79 -3.66
CA GLU A 169 2.53 -6.63 -3.88
C GLU A 169 2.49 -7.15 -5.32
N ALA A 170 2.76 -6.31 -6.32
CA ALA A 170 2.80 -6.75 -7.72
C ALA A 170 3.88 -7.81 -7.97
N GLY A 171 5.05 -7.68 -7.32
CA GLY A 171 6.13 -8.67 -7.38
C GLY A 171 5.78 -10.00 -6.73
N VAL A 172 5.04 -9.99 -5.62
CA VAL A 172 4.69 -11.19 -4.83
C VAL A 172 3.41 -11.88 -5.35
N ARG A 173 2.40 -11.10 -5.76
CA ARG A 173 1.06 -11.58 -6.13
C ARG A 173 0.73 -11.42 -7.61
N GLY A 174 1.67 -10.88 -8.38
CA GLY A 174 1.54 -10.69 -9.82
C GLY A 174 0.82 -9.43 -10.26
N ALA A 175 0.08 -8.77 -9.35
CA ALA A 175 -0.53 -7.48 -9.61
C ALA A 175 -0.84 -6.72 -8.31
N ALA A 176 -0.85 -5.39 -8.40
CA ALA A 176 -1.30 -4.48 -7.34
C ALA A 176 -2.33 -3.48 -7.87
N LEU A 177 -3.19 -3.00 -6.98
CA LEU A 177 -4.21 -2.01 -7.31
C LEU A 177 -3.79 -0.62 -6.80
N LEU A 178 -3.52 0.28 -7.73
CA LEU A 178 -3.22 1.67 -7.44
C LEU A 178 -4.51 2.49 -7.37
N LEU A 179 -4.51 3.52 -6.55
CA LEU A 179 -5.60 4.47 -6.38
C LEU A 179 -5.05 5.88 -6.56
N ARG A 180 -5.67 6.67 -7.43
CA ARG A 180 -5.35 8.10 -7.55
C ARG A 180 -6.59 8.95 -7.77
N ARG A 181 -6.47 10.21 -7.41
CA ARG A 181 -7.47 11.22 -7.72
C ARG A 181 -7.44 11.63 -9.21
N HIS A 182 -8.60 12.04 -9.69
CA HIS A 182 -8.83 12.68 -10.97
C HIS A 182 -9.96 13.69 -10.80
N ASP A 183 -10.03 14.72 -11.62
CA ASP A 183 -11.04 15.79 -11.57
C ASP A 183 -12.50 15.32 -11.53
N ARG A 184 -12.79 14.09 -11.96
CA ARG A 184 -14.14 13.49 -11.98
C ARG A 184 -14.28 12.29 -11.03
N GLY A 185 -13.43 12.20 -10.00
CA GLY A 185 -13.49 11.14 -8.98
C GLY A 185 -12.19 10.35 -8.86
N LEU A 186 -12.31 9.04 -8.64
CA LEU A 186 -11.15 8.16 -8.43
C LEU A 186 -10.86 7.31 -9.67
N LEU A 187 -9.57 7.06 -9.88
CA LEU A 187 -9.08 6.07 -10.83
C LEU A 187 -8.43 4.91 -10.08
N VAL A 188 -8.67 3.70 -10.58
CA VAL A 188 -8.00 2.47 -10.14
C VAL A 188 -7.03 2.04 -11.23
N GLY A 189 -5.79 1.78 -10.86
CA GLY A 189 -4.74 1.28 -11.73
C GLY A 189 -4.43 -0.17 -11.43
N VAL A 190 -4.41 -1.05 -12.42
CA VAL A 190 -3.86 -2.40 -12.27
C VAL A 190 -2.40 -2.34 -12.69
N ARG A 191 -1.48 -2.47 -11.74
CA ARG A 191 -0.03 -2.58 -11.96
C ARG A 191 0.34 -4.05 -12.01
N ASP A 192 1.00 -4.50 -13.07
CA ASP A 192 1.54 -5.87 -13.14
C ASP A 192 2.95 -5.96 -12.54
N ALA A 193 3.46 -7.19 -12.42
CA ALA A 193 4.80 -7.46 -11.89
C ALA A 193 5.95 -6.82 -12.70
N ASP A 194 5.70 -6.41 -13.95
CA ASP A 194 6.68 -5.72 -14.80
C ASP A 194 6.60 -4.19 -14.66
N GLY A 195 5.67 -3.69 -13.84
CA GLY A 195 5.43 -2.28 -13.59
C GLY A 195 4.48 -1.61 -14.57
N ALA A 196 3.96 -2.32 -15.59
CA ALA A 196 2.99 -1.75 -16.50
C ALA A 196 1.67 -1.50 -15.79
N THR A 197 1.09 -0.32 -15.97
CA THR A 197 -0.13 0.10 -15.26
C THR A 197 -1.26 0.43 -16.23
N ARG A 198 -2.42 -0.21 -16.04
CA ARG A 198 -3.66 0.11 -16.76
C ARG A 198 -4.64 0.84 -15.84
N TRP A 199 -4.96 2.09 -16.17
CA TRP A 199 -5.90 2.91 -15.41
C TRP A 199 -7.34 2.78 -15.90
N MET A 200 -8.30 2.79 -14.98
CA MET A 200 -9.74 2.85 -15.25
C MET A 200 -10.46 3.68 -14.21
N ARG A 201 -11.71 4.08 -14.51
CA ARG A 201 -12.59 4.77 -13.54
C ARG A 201 -12.97 3.78 -12.43
N LEU A 202 -13.01 4.25 -11.18
CA LEU A 202 -13.46 3.43 -10.05
C LEU A 202 -14.86 2.82 -10.30
N GLY A 203 -15.76 3.57 -10.94
CA GLY A 203 -17.10 3.07 -11.30
C GLY A 203 -17.12 1.92 -12.33
N ALA A 204 -16.00 1.62 -13.00
CA ALA A 204 -15.85 0.44 -13.86
C ALA A 204 -15.32 -0.79 -13.09
N CYS A 205 -14.98 -0.63 -11.81
CA CYS A 205 -14.59 -1.71 -10.93
C CYS A 205 -15.79 -2.18 -10.10
N ARG A 206 -15.74 -3.44 -9.67
CA ARG A 206 -16.74 -4.03 -8.77
C ARG A 206 -16.05 -4.64 -7.55
N LEU A 207 -16.62 -4.49 -6.37
CA LEU A 207 -16.17 -5.23 -5.19
C LEU A 207 -17.02 -6.50 -5.04
N THR A 208 -16.37 -7.66 -5.00
CA THR A 208 -16.97 -8.98 -4.80
C THR A 208 -16.36 -9.67 -3.58
N ALA A 209 -16.88 -10.84 -3.19
CA ALA A 209 -16.36 -11.62 -2.06
C ALA A 209 -14.87 -12.00 -2.23
N ASP A 210 -14.42 -12.17 -3.47
CA ASP A 210 -13.03 -12.50 -3.79
C ASP A 210 -12.12 -11.26 -3.88
N GLY A 211 -12.68 -10.07 -3.65
CA GLY A 211 -11.99 -8.79 -3.66
C GLY A 211 -12.43 -7.87 -4.80
N LEU A 212 -11.59 -6.91 -5.16
CA LEU A 212 -11.91 -5.96 -6.21
C LEU A 212 -11.63 -6.53 -7.60
N GLU A 213 -12.67 -6.53 -8.43
CA GLU A 213 -12.62 -6.84 -9.85
C GLU A 213 -12.29 -5.58 -10.66
N ALA A 214 -11.20 -5.67 -11.43
CA ALA A 214 -10.74 -4.62 -12.34
C ALA A 214 -10.24 -5.25 -13.64
N SER A 215 -10.49 -4.58 -14.77
CA SER A 215 -10.05 -5.06 -16.09
C SER A 215 -8.53 -5.17 -16.15
N GLY A 216 -7.99 -6.33 -16.53
CA GLY A 216 -6.55 -6.58 -16.55
C GLY A 216 -6.01 -7.27 -15.29
N LEU A 217 -6.75 -7.30 -14.18
CA LEU A 217 -6.25 -7.83 -12.90
C LEU A 217 -6.04 -9.35 -12.97
N ALA A 218 -7.03 -10.08 -13.47
CA ALA A 218 -6.94 -11.53 -13.61
C ALA A 218 -5.85 -11.93 -14.62
N GLU A 219 -5.75 -11.22 -15.75
CA GLU A 219 -4.72 -11.51 -16.75
C GLU A 219 -3.30 -11.24 -16.22
N ALA A 220 -3.10 -10.16 -15.47
CA ALA A 220 -1.81 -9.82 -14.84
C ALA A 220 -1.38 -10.91 -13.85
N ARG A 221 -2.30 -11.33 -12.96
CA ARG A 221 -2.05 -12.42 -12.00
C ARG A 221 -1.75 -13.74 -12.70
N ALA A 222 -2.52 -14.10 -13.74
CA ALA A 222 -2.30 -15.34 -14.49
C ALA A 222 -0.95 -15.33 -15.23
N ARG A 223 -0.53 -14.19 -15.80
CA ARG A 223 0.78 -14.05 -16.44
C ARG A 223 1.91 -14.23 -15.44
N HIS A 224 1.79 -13.64 -14.26
CA HIS A 224 2.77 -13.83 -13.20
C HIS A 224 2.86 -15.30 -12.75
N ALA A 225 1.72 -15.95 -12.51
CA ALA A 225 1.68 -17.35 -12.10
C ALA A 225 2.40 -18.27 -13.11
N ARG A 226 2.13 -18.11 -14.42
CA ARG A 226 2.83 -18.86 -15.47
C ARG A 226 4.34 -18.67 -15.41
N ARG A 227 4.81 -17.42 -15.35
CA ARG A 227 6.25 -17.10 -15.25
C ARG A 227 6.90 -17.69 -14.00
N SER A 228 6.20 -17.68 -12.87
CA SER A 228 6.70 -18.26 -11.62
C SER A 228 6.83 -19.78 -11.74
N SER A 229 5.83 -20.47 -12.30
CA SER A 229 5.89 -21.91 -12.55
C SER A 229 7.02 -22.30 -13.50
N GLU A 230 7.23 -21.54 -14.58
CA GLU A 230 8.33 -21.74 -15.54
C GLU A 230 9.70 -21.58 -14.88
N ARG A 231 9.88 -20.58 -14.02
CA ARG A 231 11.11 -20.36 -13.25
C ARG A 231 11.37 -21.51 -12.27
N GLU A 232 10.36 -21.93 -11.53
CA GLU A 232 10.47 -23.05 -10.59
C GLU A 232 10.81 -24.37 -11.30
N GLU A 233 10.21 -24.63 -12.46
CA GLU A 233 10.54 -25.79 -13.27
C GLU A 233 11.97 -25.73 -13.80
N THR A 234 12.41 -24.58 -14.31
CA THR A 234 13.78 -24.37 -14.78
C THR A 234 14.80 -24.58 -13.65
N ALA A 235 14.54 -24.02 -12.47
CA ALA A 235 15.37 -24.20 -11.29
C ALA A 235 15.42 -25.67 -10.83
N ARG A 236 14.29 -26.39 -10.87
CA ARG A 236 14.24 -27.82 -10.57
C ARG A 236 15.07 -28.64 -11.55
N ARG A 237 14.97 -28.38 -12.86
CA ARG A 237 15.77 -29.07 -13.90
C ARG A 237 17.27 -28.80 -13.72
N ALA A 238 17.66 -27.55 -13.46
CA ALA A 238 19.05 -27.19 -13.20
C ALA A 238 19.62 -27.92 -11.96
N GLY A 239 18.88 -27.92 -10.84
CA GLY A 239 19.29 -28.63 -9.62
C GLY A 239 19.42 -30.15 -9.80
N GLN A 240 18.56 -30.76 -10.61
CA GLN A 240 18.67 -32.18 -10.96
C GLN A 240 19.92 -32.46 -11.81
N ALA A 241 20.24 -31.60 -12.78
CA ALA A 241 21.45 -31.73 -13.59
C ALA A 241 22.72 -31.62 -12.74
N THR A 242 22.79 -30.64 -11.83
CA THR A 242 23.90 -30.50 -10.88
C THR A 242 24.09 -31.75 -10.01
N ARG A 243 23.00 -32.31 -9.46
CA ARG A 243 23.06 -33.54 -8.65
C ARG A 243 23.52 -34.76 -9.44
N ARG A 244 23.10 -34.90 -10.71
CA ARG A 244 23.57 -35.97 -11.60
C ARG A 244 25.07 -35.82 -11.91
N GLY A 245 25.52 -34.60 -12.20
CA GLY A 245 26.94 -34.29 -12.41
C GLY A 245 27.82 -34.61 -11.19
N GLN A 246 27.36 -34.26 -9.98
CA GLN A 246 28.07 -34.58 -8.74
C GLN A 246 28.13 -36.09 -8.44
N ARG A 247 27.08 -36.86 -8.79
CA ARG A 247 27.10 -38.33 -8.68
C ARG A 247 28.03 -38.98 -9.71
N ALA A 248 28.09 -38.47 -10.92
CA ALA A 248 28.98 -38.98 -11.97
C ALA A 248 30.46 -38.61 -11.72
N GLY A 249 30.74 -37.46 -11.10
CA GLY A 249 32.08 -37.00 -10.74
C GLY A 249 32.64 -37.58 -9.43
N ARG A 250 31.85 -38.34 -8.66
CA ARG A 250 32.36 -39.09 -7.50
C ARG A 250 33.10 -40.32 -8.03
N ALA A 251 34.40 -40.14 -8.30
CA ALA A 251 35.29 -41.22 -8.70
C ALA A 251 35.11 -42.43 -7.76
N PRO A 252 35.13 -43.68 -8.29
CA PRO A 252 35.14 -44.86 -7.45
C PRO A 252 36.25 -44.72 -6.42
N ARG A 253 35.96 -44.96 -5.13
CA ARG A 253 37.02 -45.10 -4.13
C ARG A 253 38.00 -46.12 -4.69
N LEU A 254 39.22 -45.69 -4.98
CA LEU A 254 40.30 -46.62 -5.29
C LEU A 254 40.36 -47.61 -4.12
N PRO A 255 40.44 -48.92 -4.39
CA PRO A 255 40.60 -49.91 -3.34
C PRO A 255 41.81 -49.52 -2.48
N GLU A 256 41.64 -49.59 -1.16
CA GLU A 256 42.72 -49.29 -0.23
C GLU A 256 43.97 -50.11 -0.59
N PRO A 257 45.16 -49.50 -0.63
CA PRO A 257 46.38 -50.23 -0.92
C PRO A 257 46.58 -51.32 0.14
N GLU A 258 46.75 -52.55 -0.35
CA GLU A 258 47.03 -53.73 0.45
C GLU A 258 48.21 -53.45 1.40
N PRO A 259 48.08 -53.73 2.72
CA PRO A 259 49.17 -53.50 3.65
C PRO A 259 50.37 -54.39 3.28
N LEU A 260 51.50 -53.75 2.97
CA LEU A 260 52.74 -54.45 2.64
C LEU A 260 53.19 -55.31 3.84
N PRO A 261 53.66 -56.55 3.59
CA PRO A 261 54.17 -57.41 4.64
C PRO A 261 55.47 -56.85 5.20
N PHE A 262 55.49 -56.57 6.51
CA PHE A 262 56.72 -56.24 7.25
C PHE A 262 57.65 -57.47 7.26
N PRO A 263 58.97 -57.31 7.06
CA PRO A 263 59.92 -58.39 7.24
C PRO A 263 60.05 -58.75 8.72
N THR A 264 59.78 -60.00 9.06
CA THR A 264 60.09 -60.65 10.34
C THR A 264 61.59 -60.56 10.62
N VAL A 265 61.97 -59.81 11.66
CA VAL A 265 63.34 -59.81 12.19
C VAL A 265 63.53 -61.09 13.00
N GLY A 266 64.57 -61.85 12.64
CA GLY A 266 64.88 -63.17 13.17
C GLY A 266 65.21 -63.18 14.67
N HIS A 267 64.70 -64.21 15.35
CA HIS A 267 65.03 -64.53 16.73
C HIS A 267 66.39 -65.24 16.77
N VAL A 268 67.35 -64.64 17.48
CA VAL A 268 68.62 -65.27 17.87
C VAL A 268 68.34 -66.29 18.98
N PRO A 269 68.93 -67.50 18.96
CA PRO A 269 68.74 -68.50 20.00
C PRO A 269 69.72 -68.27 21.15
N GLU A 270 69.23 -68.34 22.39
CA GLU A 270 70.09 -68.58 23.55
C GLU A 270 69.79 -69.96 24.13
N ALA A 271 70.88 -70.67 24.39
CA ALA A 271 70.96 -72.04 24.83
C ALA A 271 71.21 -72.09 26.34
N GLY A 272 70.70 -73.16 26.98
CA GLY A 272 71.22 -73.69 28.25
C GLY A 272 70.48 -73.23 29.49
#